data_AF-A0A967MVT8-F1
#
_entry.id   AF-A0A967MVT8-F1
#
_cell.length_a   1.000
_cell.length_b   1.000
_cell.length_c   1.000
_cell.angle_alpha   90.00
_cell.angle_beta   90.00
_cell.angle_gamma   90.00
#
_symmetry.space_group_name_H-M   'P 1'
#
loop_
_entity.id
_entity.type
_entity.pdbx_description
1 polymer ?
#
loop_
_entity_poly.entity_id
_entity_poly.type
_entity_poly.pdbx_seq_one_letter_code
_entity_poly.pdbx_strand_id
1 'polypeptide(L)'
;MFEMTAGGLREVSNPSEAFAGSGRKEAPGSVVTACVEGSRPLLVEVQALVAPSNPGSARRTTLGVDHGRVAMLAAVMEKRLGLALA
;
A
#
# COMPACT_ATOMS: atom_id res chain seq x y z
N MET A 1 -8.95 18.02 -10.43
CA MET A 1 -9.67 17.38 -9.30
C MET A 1 -10.20 18.50 -8.41
N PHE A 2 -11.30 18.33 -7.69
CA PHE A 2 -11.79 19.32 -6.73
C PHE A 2 -11.93 18.68 -5.36
N GLU A 3 -11.60 19.41 -4.30
CA GLU A 3 -11.87 19.02 -2.92
C GLU A 3 -13.00 19.88 -2.35
N MET A 4 -13.85 19.28 -1.51
CA MET A 4 -14.88 20.04 -0.80
C MET A 4 -14.25 20.65 0.46
N THR A 5 -14.34 21.97 0.58
CA THR A 5 -13.93 22.74 1.76
C THR A 5 -15.16 23.39 2.42
N ALA A 6 -14.98 24.02 3.58
CA ALA A 6 -16.04 24.79 4.23
C ALA A 6 -16.61 25.91 3.33
N GLY A 7 -15.82 26.41 2.37
CA GLY A 7 -16.22 27.44 1.40
C GLY A 7 -16.73 26.90 0.07
N GLY A 8 -16.87 25.57 -0.08
CA GLY A 8 -17.27 24.92 -1.33
C GLY A 8 -16.13 24.21 -2.05
N LEU A 9 -16.28 23.99 -3.35
CA LEU A 9 -15.33 23.23 -4.17
C LEU A 9 -14.08 24.07 -4.46
N ARG A 10 -12.92 23.56 -4.07
CA ARG A 10 -11.60 24.11 -4.37
C ARG A 10 -10.90 23.26 -5.40
N GLU A 11 -10.30 23.88 -6.41
CA GLU A 11 -9.49 23.18 -7.40
C GLU A 11 -8.21 22.62 -6.76
N VAL A 12 -7.90 21.37 -7.07
CA VAL A 12 -6.67 20.68 -6.68
C VAL A 12 -5.73 20.68 -7.88
N SER A 13 -4.67 21.48 -7.79
CA SER A 13 -3.65 21.65 -8.83
C SER A 13 -2.77 20.41 -9.01
N ASN A 14 -2.49 19.68 -7.92
CA ASN A 14 -1.69 18.46 -7.95
C ASN A 14 -2.36 17.32 -7.17
N PRO A 15 -3.21 16.49 -7.81
CA PRO A 15 -3.91 15.41 -7.12
C PRO A 15 -3.00 14.31 -6.57
N SER A 16 -1.75 14.23 -7.04
CA SER A 16 -0.78 13.26 -6.53
C SER A 16 -0.29 13.58 -5.10
N GLU A 17 -0.36 14.84 -4.67
CA GLU A 17 0.00 15.25 -3.30
C GLU A 17 -0.92 14.65 -2.23
N ALA A 18 -2.17 14.32 -2.58
CA ALA A 18 -3.07 13.62 -1.68
C ALA A 18 -2.52 12.24 -1.25
N PHE A 19 -1.70 11.61 -2.10
CA PHE A 19 -1.05 10.33 -1.83
C PHE A 19 0.40 10.47 -1.32
N ALA A 20 1.01 11.64 -1.49
CA ALA A 20 2.37 11.91 -1.02
C ALA A 20 2.44 12.06 0.51
N GLY A 21 1.31 12.08 1.21
CA GLY A 21 1.22 12.38 2.63
C GLY A 21 1.65 13.81 2.92
N SER A 22 1.08 14.42 3.95
CA SER A 22 1.51 15.71 4.48
C SER A 22 2.99 15.64 4.93
N GLY A 23 3.93 15.91 4.02
CA GLY A 23 5.35 16.08 4.31
C GLY A 23 6.13 14.82 4.71
N ARG A 24 5.56 13.62 4.64
CA ARG A 24 6.32 12.38 4.89
C ARG A 24 7.08 11.99 3.61
N LYS A 25 8.38 12.34 3.58
CA LYS A 25 9.36 11.68 2.70
C LYS A 25 9.09 10.18 2.68
N GLU A 26 9.11 9.58 1.48
CA GLU A 26 8.98 8.15 1.18
C GLU A 26 9.16 7.24 2.42
N ALA A 27 8.04 6.90 3.06
CA ALA A 27 8.08 6.02 4.23
C ALA A 27 8.27 4.57 3.73
N PRO A 28 9.28 3.84 4.22
CA PRO A 28 9.45 2.44 3.86
C PRO A 28 8.19 1.63 4.16
N GLY A 29 7.88 0.69 3.28
CA GLY A 29 6.69 -0.14 3.43
C GLY A 29 5.39 0.47 2.92
N SER A 30 5.42 1.60 2.21
CA SER A 30 4.27 2.11 1.46
C SER A 30 4.57 2.20 -0.03
N VAL A 31 3.59 1.88 -0.87
CA VAL A 31 3.63 2.09 -2.32
C VAL A 31 2.26 2.50 -2.84
N VAL A 32 2.22 3.48 -3.75
CA VAL A 32 1.00 3.87 -4.47
C VAL A 32 0.94 3.12 -5.79
N THR A 33 -0.20 2.51 -6.08
CA THR A 33 -0.44 1.80 -7.34
C THR A 33 -1.82 2.13 -7.92
N ALA A 34 -1.99 1.93 -9.21
CA ALA A 34 -3.29 2.04 -9.87
C ALA A 34 -4.02 0.68 -9.80
N CYS A 35 -5.25 0.71 -9.32
CA CYS A 35 -6.19 -0.41 -9.33
C CYS A 35 -7.42 -0.04 -10.16
N VAL A 36 -8.17 -1.05 -10.60
CA VAL A 36 -9.41 -0.85 -11.35
C VAL A 36 -10.57 -1.46 -10.57
N GLU A 37 -11.56 -0.64 -10.26
CA GLU A 37 -12.85 -1.08 -9.70
C GLU A 37 -13.91 -0.96 -10.79
N GLY A 38 -14.28 -2.10 -11.41
CA GLY A 38 -15.14 -2.13 -12.59
C GLY A 38 -14.45 -1.45 -13.78
N SER A 39 -14.89 -0.24 -14.14
CA SER A 39 -14.26 0.61 -15.17
C SER A 39 -13.53 1.83 -14.61
N ARG A 40 -13.54 2.02 -13.29
CA ARG A 40 -12.97 3.20 -12.64
C ARG A 40 -11.51 2.92 -12.24
N PRO A 41 -10.52 3.62 -12.83
CA PRO A 41 -9.16 3.59 -12.32
C PRO A 41 -9.10 4.39 -11.01
N LEU A 42 -8.52 3.79 -9.98
CA LEU A 42 -8.33 4.38 -8.67
C LEU A 42 -6.85 4.25 -8.29
N LEU A 43 -6.27 5.32 -7.76
CA LEU A 43 -4.99 5.21 -7.08
C LEU A 43 -5.24 4.71 -5.66
N VAL A 44 -4.51 3.67 -5.27
CA VAL A 44 -4.58 3.06 -3.94
C VAL A 44 -3.19 2.97 -3.35
N GLU A 45 -3.10 3.16 -2.04
CA GLU A 45 -1.88 2.96 -1.28
C GLU A 45 -1.88 1.55 -0.67
N VAL A 46 -0.84 0.77 -0.95
CA VAL A 46 -0.60 -0.52 -0.29
C VAL A 46 0.49 -0.32 0.74
N GLN A 47 0.19 -0.70 1.98
CA GLN A 47 1.10 -0.58 3.10
C GLN A 47 1.47 -1.97 3.64
N ALA A 48 2.72 -2.10 4.07
CA ALA A 48 3.30 -3.30 4.63
C ALA A 48 4.28 -2.94 5.77
N LEU A 49 4.23 -3.72 6.84
CA LEU A 49 5.19 -3.68 7.93
C LEU A 49 5.76 -5.09 8.11
N VAL A 50 7.08 -5.21 7.96
CA VAL A 50 7.80 -6.47 8.18
C VAL A 50 8.78 -6.25 9.33
N ALA A 51 8.72 -7.12 10.32
CA ALA A 51 9.61 -7.11 11.47
C ALA A 51 10.08 -8.53 11.79
N PRO A 52 11.29 -8.70 12.36
CA PRO A 52 11.75 -10.00 12.85
C PRO A 52 10.75 -10.59 13.85
N SER A 53 10.57 -11.91 13.79
CA SER A 53 9.70 -12.64 14.71
C SER A 53 10.42 -13.90 15.21
N ASN A 54 9.99 -14.43 16.35
CA ASN A 54 10.57 -15.67 16.85
C ASN A 54 10.20 -16.85 15.94
N PRO A 55 11.12 -17.82 15.78
CA PRO A 55 10.83 -19.04 15.02
C PRO A 55 9.56 -19.72 15.54
N GLY A 56 8.61 -20.00 14.65
CA GLY A 56 7.33 -20.64 14.99
C GLY A 56 6.20 -19.70 15.40
N SER A 57 6.43 -18.39 15.50
CA SER A 57 5.39 -17.39 15.83
C SER A 57 5.22 -16.29 14.78
N ALA A 58 5.67 -16.51 13.55
CA ALA A 58 5.55 -15.52 12.47
C ALA A 58 4.08 -15.20 12.18
N ARG A 59 3.66 -13.96 12.48
CA ARG A 59 2.29 -13.51 12.26
C ARG A 59 2.18 -12.82 10.90
N ARG A 60 1.28 -13.31 10.06
CA ARG A 60 0.88 -12.66 8.80
C ARG A 60 -0.55 -12.18 8.94
N THR A 61 -0.78 -10.88 8.78
CA THR A 61 -2.11 -10.26 8.87
C THR A 61 -2.30 -9.37 7.65
N THR A 62 -3.45 -9.50 7.00
CA THR A 62 -3.81 -8.75 5.79
C THR A 62 -5.16 -8.09 5.99
N LEU A 63 -5.34 -6.90 5.43
CA LEU A 63 -6.60 -6.16 5.43
C LEU A 63 -6.80 -5.56 4.04
N GLY A 64 -8.01 -5.71 3.47
CA GLY A 64 -8.32 -5.18 2.14
C GLY A 64 -7.66 -5.92 0.97
N VAL A 65 -6.87 -6.97 1.24
CA VAL A 65 -6.23 -7.83 0.23
C VAL A 65 -6.37 -9.30 0.60
N ASP A 66 -6.40 -10.15 -0.42
CA ASP A 66 -6.45 -11.60 -0.26
C ASP A 66 -5.19 -12.13 0.44
N HIS A 67 -5.39 -12.93 1.49
CA HIS A 67 -4.30 -13.50 2.28
C HIS A 67 -3.45 -14.48 1.47
N GLY A 68 -4.09 -15.33 0.65
CA GLY A 68 -3.40 -16.34 -0.15
C GLY A 68 -2.45 -15.71 -1.17
N ARG A 69 -2.88 -14.63 -1.83
CA ARG A 69 -2.06 -13.83 -2.75
C ARG A 69 -0.84 -13.24 -2.05
N VAL A 70 -1.00 -12.65 -0.86
CA VAL A 70 0.13 -12.10 -0.10
C VAL A 70 1.10 -13.22 0.31
N ALA A 71 0.60 -14.38 0.74
CA ALA A 71 1.44 -15.52 1.08
C ALA A 71 2.24 -16.04 -0.14
N MET A 72 1.62 -16.12 -1.31
CA MET A 72 2.27 -16.52 -2.55
C MET A 72 3.34 -15.51 -2.99
N LEU A 73 3.05 -14.20 -2.93
CA LEU A 73 4.03 -13.17 -3.24
C LEU A 73 5.22 -13.21 -2.27
N ALA A 74 4.99 -13.40 -0.96
CA ALA A 74 6.06 -13.56 0.02
C ALA A 74 6.95 -14.78 -0.31
N ALA A 75 6.35 -15.91 -0.69
CA ALA A 75 7.10 -17.10 -1.11
C ALA A 75 7.91 -16.87 -2.41
N VAL A 76 7.37 -16.10 -3.37
CA VAL A 76 8.10 -15.69 -4.58
C VAL A 76 9.28 -14.80 -4.21
N MET A 77 9.09 -13.82 -3.34
CA MET A 77 10.16 -12.93 -2.88
C MET A 77 11.26 -13.71 -2.16
N GLU A 78 10.91 -14.66 -1.29
CA GLU A 78 11.88 -15.52 -0.63
C GLU A 78 12.67 -16.37 -1.64
N LYS A 79 11.97 -17.04 -2.56
CA LYS A 79 12.60 -17.96 -3.53
C LYS A 79 13.41 -17.27 -4.61
N ARG A 80 12.98 -16.08 -5.06
CA ARG A 80 13.57 -15.37 -6.22
C ARG A 80 14.46 -14.20 -5.82
N LEU A 81 14.17 -13.54 -4.70
CA LEU A 81 14.90 -12.36 -4.23
C LEU A 81 15.76 -12.66 -2.99
N GLY A 82 15.65 -13.86 -2.40
CA GLY A 82 16.47 -14.27 -1.25
C GLY A 82 16.09 -13.58 0.07
N LEU A 83 14.87 -13.07 0.18
CA LEU A 83 14.39 -12.42 1.40
C LEU A 83 13.97 -13.45 2.47
N ALA A 84 14.44 -13.29 3.70
CA ALA A 84 14.02 -14.13 4.83
C ALA A 84 12.66 -13.64 5.38
N LEU A 85 11.55 -14.20 4.87
CA LEU A 85 10.17 -13.81 5.23
C LEU A 85 9.37 -14.94 5.93
N ALA A 86 10.01 -16.09 6.18
CA ALA A 86 9.44 -17.27 6.82
C ALA A 86 9.60 -17.25 8.35
#